data_AF-A0A518D8R7-F1
#
_entry.id   AF-A0A518D8R7-F1
#
_cell.length_a   1.000
_cell.length_b   1.000
_cell.length_c   1.000
_cell.angle_alpha   90.00
_cell.angle_beta   90.00
_cell.angle_gamma   90.00
#
_symmetry.space_group_name_H-M   'P 1'
#
loop_
_entity.id
_entity.type
_entity.pdbx_description
1 polymer ?
#
loop_
_entity_poly.entity_id
_entity_poly.type
_entity_poly.pdbx_seq_one_letter_code
_entity_poly.pdbx_strand_id
1 'polypeptide(L)'
;MQKPWLMRGGAVALGGLVLAWMLGWIDGSLLASKYSSDPAVAELQRLSDEAIQAGVPKDDAQRQAFRQRIEGLTDAQRREFFTSSQPKFTLMMERKLNDFFALSPAEQRRELDAEIDRMEAGKSNGKGKGGGPGGAGDRGAFGGEISPEKRDEMRKRKLDATTPELRAKFETRLDMLNERRAKRGLEPMGPGRGR
;
A
#
# COMPACT_ATOMS: atom_id res chain seq x y z
N MET A 1 -45.39 -59.07 3.09
CA MET A 1 -45.33 -57.68 2.54
C MET A 1 -45.30 -56.75 3.77
N GLN A 2 -44.38 -55.84 4.04
CA GLN A 2 -43.28 -55.14 3.35
C GLN A 2 -42.16 -54.87 4.39
N LYS A 3 -40.90 -54.77 3.96
CA LYS A 3 -39.81 -54.03 4.63
C LYS A 3 -39.49 -52.82 3.74
N PRO A 4 -39.14 -51.65 4.31
CA PRO A 4 -37.73 -51.26 4.28
C PRO A 4 -37.22 -50.50 5.52
N TRP A 5 -35.89 -50.37 5.56
CA TRP A 5 -35.00 -49.78 6.57
C TRP A 5 -35.00 -48.23 6.62
N LEU A 6 -34.15 -47.68 7.52
CA LEU A 6 -33.63 -46.30 7.71
C LEU A 6 -34.27 -45.54 8.89
N MET A 7 -33.55 -45.01 9.89
CA MET A 7 -32.30 -44.25 9.81
C MET A 7 -31.31 -44.56 10.95
N ARG A 8 -30.07 -44.91 10.58
CA ARG A 8 -28.84 -44.50 11.27
C ARG A 8 -28.26 -43.36 10.44
N GLY A 9 -27.98 -42.20 11.02
CA GLY A 9 -27.44 -41.08 10.22
C GLY A 9 -27.04 -39.81 10.97
N GLY A 10 -26.62 -39.90 12.24
CA GLY A 10 -26.30 -38.71 13.05
C GLY A 10 -24.81 -38.42 13.29
N ALA A 11 -23.88 -39.32 12.96
CA ALA A 11 -22.52 -39.24 13.51
C ALA A 11 -21.37 -39.41 12.49
N VAL A 12 -21.55 -39.03 11.22
CA VAL A 12 -20.50 -39.18 10.18
C VAL A 12 -19.89 -37.84 9.73
N ALA A 13 -20.50 -36.69 10.04
CA ALA A 13 -20.03 -35.42 9.50
C ALA A 13 -18.71 -34.90 10.14
N LEU A 14 -18.42 -35.22 11.41
CA LEU A 14 -17.22 -34.70 12.10
C LEU A 14 -15.95 -35.54 11.87
N GLY A 15 -16.09 -36.85 11.65
CA GLY A 15 -14.94 -37.74 11.40
C GLY A 15 -14.29 -37.49 10.03
N GLY A 16 -15.09 -37.13 9.02
CA GLY A 16 -14.60 -36.86 7.67
C GLY A 16 -13.65 -35.66 7.58
N LEU A 17 -13.86 -34.62 8.41
CA LEU A 17 -13.04 -33.41 8.38
C LEU A 17 -11.62 -33.66 8.95
N VAL A 18 -11.53 -34.46 10.01
CA VAL A 18 -10.25 -34.83 10.65
C VAL A 18 -9.47 -35.83 9.79
N LEU A 19 -10.16 -36.80 9.16
CA LEU A 19 -9.53 -37.71 8.20
C LEU A 19 -9.07 -36.98 6.92
N ALA A 20 -9.83 -35.99 6.44
CA ALA A 20 -9.39 -35.14 5.32
C ALA A 20 -8.17 -34.27 5.68
N TRP A 21 -8.04 -33.88 6.95
CA TRP A 21 -6.86 -33.19 7.50
C TRP A 21 -5.64 -34.11 7.60
N MET A 22 -5.82 -35.36 8.05
CA MET A 22 -4.72 -36.34 8.18
C MET A 22 -4.26 -36.95 6.85
N LEU A 23 -5.14 -37.04 5.84
CA LEU A 23 -4.83 -37.61 4.52
C LEU A 23 -4.29 -36.57 3.53
N GLY A 24 -4.05 -35.32 3.96
CA GLY A 24 -3.43 -34.27 3.14
C GLY A 24 -4.28 -33.77 1.97
N TRP A 25 -5.59 -34.06 1.98
CA TRP A 25 -6.51 -33.62 0.92
C TRP A 25 -6.95 -32.16 1.12
N ILE A 26 -6.91 -31.70 2.37
CA ILE A 26 -6.88 -30.28 2.75
C ILE A 26 -5.40 -29.91 2.88
N ASP A 27 -4.83 -29.40 1.79
CA ASP A 27 -3.53 -28.77 1.86
C ASP A 27 -3.57 -27.63 2.89
N GLY A 28 -2.52 -27.48 3.71
CA GLY A 28 -2.39 -26.43 4.72
C GLY A 28 -2.48 -25.02 4.12
N SER A 29 -2.51 -24.89 2.80
CA SER A 29 -2.83 -23.69 2.03
C SER A 29 -4.24 -23.12 2.29
N LEU A 30 -5.21 -23.91 2.78
CA LEU A 30 -6.50 -23.38 3.26
C LEU A 30 -6.40 -22.67 4.62
N LEU A 31 -5.29 -22.88 5.34
CA LEU A 31 -4.92 -22.20 6.59
C LEU A 31 -3.67 -21.32 6.39
N ALA A 32 -3.26 -21.05 5.15
CA ALA A 32 -2.23 -20.08 4.88
C ALA A 32 -2.71 -18.73 5.42
N SER A 33 -2.05 -18.27 6.50
CA SER A 33 -2.26 -16.96 7.07
C SER A 33 -2.27 -15.92 5.94
N LYS A 34 -3.28 -15.03 5.93
CA LYS A 34 -3.32 -13.85 5.05
C LYS A 34 -2.05 -12.99 5.17
N TYR A 35 -1.27 -13.20 6.22
CA TYR A 35 -0.08 -12.47 6.59
C TYR A 35 1.19 -13.33 6.47
N SER A 36 2.34 -12.68 6.39
CA SER A 36 3.66 -13.32 6.36
C SER A 36 3.83 -14.32 7.51
N SER A 37 4.66 -15.33 7.30
CA SER A 37 5.11 -16.25 8.35
C SER A 37 6.07 -15.57 9.33
N ASP A 38 6.69 -14.44 8.95
CA ASP A 38 7.49 -13.60 9.85
C ASP A 38 6.56 -12.76 10.74
N PRO A 39 6.65 -12.89 12.08
CA PRO A 39 5.73 -12.21 13.01
C PRO A 39 5.83 -10.68 12.95
N ALA A 40 7.01 -10.10 12.68
CA ALA A 40 7.19 -8.65 12.60
C ALA A 40 6.56 -8.08 11.32
N VAL A 41 6.68 -8.80 10.20
CA VAL A 41 6.04 -8.42 8.93
C VAL A 41 4.52 -8.62 9.02
N ALA A 42 4.07 -9.70 9.67
CA ALA A 42 2.65 -10.00 9.84
C ALA A 42 1.91 -8.95 10.68
N GLU A 43 2.51 -8.48 11.78
CA GLU A 43 1.95 -7.40 12.59
C GLU A 43 1.75 -6.13 11.75
N LEU A 44 2.75 -5.74 10.98
CA LEU A 44 2.67 -4.55 10.13
C LEU A 44 1.63 -4.69 9.02
N GLN A 45 1.49 -5.87 8.42
CA GLN A 45 0.46 -6.12 7.43
C GLN A 45 -0.96 -6.04 8.04
N ARG A 46 -1.14 -6.53 9.28
CA ARG A 46 -2.40 -6.36 10.03
C ARG A 46 -2.70 -4.90 10.31
N LEU A 47 -1.73 -4.17 10.86
CA LEU A 47 -1.88 -2.74 11.17
C LEU A 47 -2.19 -1.94 9.90
N SER A 48 -1.53 -2.25 8.79
CA SER A 48 -1.82 -1.62 7.50
C SER A 48 -3.24 -1.91 7.01
N ASP A 49 -3.74 -3.14 7.18
CA ASP A 49 -5.08 -3.51 6.75
C ASP A 49 -6.16 -2.85 7.59
N GLU A 50 -5.99 -2.83 8.91
CA GLU A 50 -6.88 -2.14 9.83
C GLU A 50 -6.92 -0.63 9.53
N ALA A 51 -5.76 -0.02 9.32
CA ALA A 51 -5.63 1.38 8.95
C ALA A 51 -6.30 1.73 7.61
N ILE A 52 -6.23 0.83 6.62
CA ILE A 52 -6.92 1.00 5.34
C ILE A 52 -8.44 0.88 5.52
N GLN A 53 -8.90 -0.10 6.31
CA GLN A 53 -10.33 -0.32 6.59
C GLN A 53 -10.95 0.83 7.38
N ALA A 54 -10.25 1.36 8.38
CA ALA A 54 -10.68 2.50 9.18
C ALA A 54 -10.62 3.83 8.41
N GLY A 55 -10.02 3.85 7.21
CA GLY A 55 -9.63 5.06 6.50
C GLY A 55 -8.37 5.66 7.13
N VAL A 56 -7.27 5.69 6.35
CA VAL A 56 -5.89 6.11 6.71
C VAL A 56 -5.75 6.79 8.08
N PRO A 57 -4.82 6.35 8.95
CA PRO A 57 -4.67 6.89 10.31
C PRO A 57 -4.61 8.40 10.27
N LYS A 58 -5.58 9.05 10.92
CA LYS A 58 -5.64 10.52 11.03
C LYS A 58 -4.75 11.03 12.14
N ASP A 59 -4.44 10.18 13.12
CA ASP A 59 -3.62 10.50 14.28
C ASP A 59 -2.11 10.44 13.96
N ASP A 60 -1.40 11.49 14.33
CA ASP A 60 0.04 11.61 14.13
C ASP A 60 0.83 10.66 15.04
N ALA A 61 0.31 10.31 16.23
CA ALA A 61 0.98 9.33 17.09
C ALA A 61 0.94 7.94 16.47
N GLN A 62 -0.20 7.51 15.93
CA GLN A 62 -0.30 6.25 15.16
C GLN A 62 0.64 6.23 13.95
N ARG A 63 0.73 7.33 13.19
CA ARG A 63 1.66 7.44 12.05
C ARG A 63 3.13 7.32 12.48
N GLN A 64 3.50 7.98 13.57
CA GLN A 64 4.86 7.92 14.11
C GLN A 64 5.20 6.52 14.62
N ALA A 65 4.28 5.88 15.36
CA ALA A 65 4.45 4.51 15.83
C ALA A 65 4.59 3.52 14.67
N PHE A 66 3.79 3.69 13.60
CA PHE A 66 3.91 2.87 12.40
C PHE A 66 5.27 3.08 11.71
N ARG A 67 5.75 4.33 11.62
CA ARG A 67 7.07 4.65 11.07
C ARG A 67 8.20 3.99 11.86
N GLN A 68 8.17 4.10 13.18
CA GLN A 68 9.17 3.50 14.06
C GLN A 68 9.22 1.97 13.90
N ARG A 69 8.07 1.31 13.76
CA ARG A 69 8.03 -0.14 13.50
C ARG A 69 8.68 -0.52 12.17
N ILE A 70 8.47 0.26 11.11
CA ILE A 70 9.14 0.04 9.80
C ILE A 70 10.66 0.29 9.88
N GLU A 71 11.07 1.31 10.64
CA GLU A 71 12.48 1.62 10.87
C GLU A 71 13.17 0.51 11.65
N GLY A 72 12.46 -0.15 12.57
CA GLY A 72 12.95 -1.31 13.33
C GLY A 72 13.06 -2.62 12.55
N LEU A 73 12.51 -2.70 11.32
CA LEU A 73 12.65 -3.90 10.48
C LEU A 73 14.07 -4.03 9.90
N THR A 74 14.50 -5.29 9.71
CA THR A 74 15.63 -5.58 8.84
C THR A 74 15.34 -5.19 7.39
N ASP A 75 16.36 -5.01 6.55
CA ASP A 75 16.16 -4.67 5.13
C ASP A 75 15.38 -5.75 4.37
N ALA A 76 15.54 -7.02 4.73
CA ALA A 76 14.79 -8.13 4.14
C ALA A 76 13.29 -8.04 4.50
N GLN A 77 12.98 -7.86 5.79
CA GLN A 77 11.60 -7.72 6.27
C GLN A 77 10.94 -6.45 5.72
N ARG A 78 11.67 -5.34 5.67
CA ARG A 78 11.19 -4.08 5.10
C ARG A 78 10.84 -4.26 3.62
N ARG A 79 11.71 -4.92 2.86
CA ARG A 79 11.48 -5.22 1.44
C ARG A 79 10.26 -6.12 1.24
N GLU A 80 10.10 -7.15 2.05
CA GLU A 80 8.94 -8.04 2.01
C GLU A 80 7.64 -7.29 2.31
N PHE A 81 7.65 -6.47 3.36
CA PHE A 81 6.51 -5.64 3.74
C PHE A 81 6.09 -4.70 2.59
N PHE A 82 7.03 -3.96 2.00
CA PHE A 82 6.71 -3.06 0.89
C PHE A 82 6.27 -3.80 -0.37
N THR A 83 6.91 -4.93 -0.68
CA THR A 83 6.58 -5.75 -1.85
C THR A 83 5.15 -6.30 -1.76
N SER A 84 4.77 -6.83 -0.60
CA SER A 84 3.42 -7.35 -0.35
C SER A 84 2.36 -6.24 -0.25
N SER A 85 2.76 -5.04 0.14
CA SER A 85 1.86 -3.89 0.27
C SER A 85 1.61 -3.13 -1.04
N GLN A 86 2.37 -3.40 -2.11
CA GLN A 86 2.24 -2.67 -3.39
C GLN A 86 0.81 -2.64 -3.96
N PRO A 87 0.07 -3.76 -4.07
CA PRO A 87 -1.29 -3.74 -4.62
C PRO A 87 -2.23 -2.83 -3.81
N LYS A 88 -2.08 -2.85 -2.48
CA LYS A 88 -2.85 -2.00 -1.56
C LYS A 88 -2.52 -0.52 -1.77
N PHE A 89 -1.24 -0.19 -1.94
CA PHE A 89 -0.81 1.17 -2.24
C PHE A 89 -1.38 1.69 -3.56
N THR A 90 -1.38 0.86 -4.62
CA THR A 90 -1.98 1.23 -5.91
C THR A 90 -3.47 1.55 -5.76
N LEU A 91 -4.23 0.66 -5.11
CA LEU A 91 -5.66 0.84 -4.84
C LEU A 91 -5.96 2.13 -4.07
N MET A 92 -5.17 2.40 -3.03
CA MET A 92 -5.31 3.62 -2.23
C MET A 92 -4.97 4.89 -3.02
N MET A 93 -3.96 4.81 -3.89
CA MET A 93 -3.59 5.93 -4.77
C MET A 93 -4.70 6.22 -5.78
N GLU A 94 -5.24 5.18 -6.42
CA GLU A 94 -6.35 5.29 -7.36
C GLU A 94 -7.56 5.95 -6.72
N ARG A 95 -7.97 5.47 -5.54
CA ARG A 95 -9.05 6.09 -4.79
C ARG A 95 -8.80 7.57 -4.51
N LYS A 96 -7.61 7.92 -4.00
CA LYS A 96 -7.25 9.32 -3.71
C LYS A 96 -7.28 10.21 -4.95
N LEU A 97 -6.82 9.71 -6.09
CA LEU A 97 -6.86 10.46 -7.35
C LEU A 97 -8.29 10.64 -7.84
N ASN A 98 -9.10 9.59 -7.81
CA ASN A 98 -10.50 9.68 -8.18
C ASN A 98 -11.27 10.65 -7.27
N ASP A 99 -11.06 10.56 -5.95
CA ASP A 99 -11.65 11.48 -4.97
C ASP A 99 -11.25 12.94 -5.25
N PHE A 100 -9.97 13.19 -5.57
CA PHE A 100 -9.47 14.52 -5.91
C PHE A 100 -10.13 15.07 -7.20
N PHE A 101 -10.21 14.28 -8.27
CA PHE A 101 -10.80 14.73 -9.53
C PHE A 101 -12.33 14.87 -9.45
N ALA A 102 -12.98 14.26 -8.47
CA ALA A 102 -14.40 14.48 -8.18
C ALA A 102 -14.69 15.82 -7.48
N LEU A 103 -13.68 16.48 -6.89
CA LEU A 103 -13.84 17.81 -6.28
C LEU A 103 -14.10 18.89 -7.34
N SER A 104 -14.76 19.98 -6.94
CA SER A 104 -14.86 21.15 -7.81
C SER A 104 -13.49 21.79 -8.07
N PRO A 105 -13.31 22.56 -9.16
CA PRO A 105 -12.02 23.22 -9.44
C PRO A 105 -11.53 24.13 -8.32
N ALA A 106 -12.43 24.74 -7.55
CA ALA A 106 -12.07 25.57 -6.40
C ALA A 106 -11.56 24.73 -5.23
N GLU A 107 -12.20 23.60 -4.95
CA GLU A 107 -11.80 22.67 -3.89
C GLU A 107 -10.49 21.95 -4.23
N GLN A 108 -10.29 21.57 -5.49
CA GLN A 108 -9.02 21.03 -5.98
C GLN A 108 -7.87 21.99 -5.68
N ARG A 109 -8.03 23.29 -5.99
CA ARG A 109 -7.00 24.31 -5.68
C ARG A 109 -6.73 24.41 -4.18
N ARG A 110 -7.78 24.40 -3.35
CA ARG A 110 -7.65 24.46 -1.89
C ARG A 110 -6.91 23.23 -1.35
N GLU A 111 -7.20 22.04 -1.86
CA GLU A 111 -6.52 20.81 -1.45
C GLU A 111 -5.03 20.83 -1.84
N LEU A 112 -4.71 21.27 -3.07
CA LEU A 112 -3.32 21.41 -3.51
C LEU A 112 -2.54 22.44 -2.68
N ASP A 113 -3.17 23.58 -2.34
CA ASP A 113 -2.53 24.58 -1.48
C ASP A 113 -2.26 24.04 -0.08
N ALA A 114 -3.24 23.35 0.51
CA ALA A 114 -3.08 22.71 1.82
C ALA A 114 -2.01 21.61 1.79
N GLU A 115 -1.91 20.86 0.68
CA GLU A 115 -0.85 19.88 0.48
C GLU A 115 0.53 20.53 0.39
N ILE A 116 0.64 21.66 -0.32
CA ILE A 116 1.87 22.46 -0.36
C ILE A 116 2.27 22.91 1.05
N ASP A 117 1.32 23.45 1.83
CA ASP A 117 1.60 23.90 3.20
C ASP A 117 2.09 22.75 4.08
N ARG A 118 1.46 21.57 3.99
CA ARG A 118 1.89 20.35 4.69
C ARG A 118 3.30 19.90 4.27
N MET A 119 3.61 19.97 2.98
CA MET A 119 4.93 19.59 2.47
C MET A 119 6.03 20.54 2.93
N GLU A 120 5.80 21.86 2.86
CA GLU A 120 6.79 22.85 3.28
C GLU A 120 6.98 22.83 4.81
N ALA A 121 5.91 22.63 5.60
CA ALA A 121 6.02 22.40 7.05
C ALA A 121 6.80 21.13 7.40
N GLY A 122 6.71 20.08 6.56
CA GLY A 122 7.50 18.86 6.72
C GLY A 122 8.99 19.04 6.41
N LYS A 123 9.32 19.92 5.44
CA LYS A 123 10.70 20.27 5.09
C LYS A 123 11.38 21.09 6.18
N SER A 124 10.69 22.12 6.70
CA SER A 124 11.25 22.99 7.75
C SER A 124 11.56 22.24 9.05
N ASN A 125 10.78 21.22 9.38
CA ASN A 125 10.96 20.40 10.58
C ASN A 125 12.04 19.31 10.44
N GLY A 126 12.87 19.30 9.39
CA GLY A 126 13.95 18.32 9.20
C GLY A 126 13.49 16.87 8.94
N LYS A 127 12.17 16.61 8.93
CA LYS A 127 11.55 15.31 8.63
C LYS A 127 11.37 15.06 7.12
N GLY A 128 11.84 15.99 6.29
CA GLY A 128 11.53 16.13 4.86
C GLY A 128 12.25 15.20 3.87
N LYS A 129 13.08 14.26 4.31
CA LYS A 129 13.65 13.22 3.42
C LYS A 129 12.75 11.97 3.45
N GLY A 130 11.66 12.00 2.68
CA GLY A 130 10.90 10.78 2.32
C GLY A 130 9.49 10.66 2.93
N GLY A 131 8.58 11.56 2.53
CA GLY A 131 7.20 11.57 3.07
C GLY A 131 6.11 11.98 2.08
N GLY A 132 6.36 11.90 0.77
CA GLY A 132 5.29 12.03 -0.23
C GLY A 132 4.57 10.69 -0.45
N PRO A 133 3.31 10.68 -0.91
CA PRO A 133 2.66 9.46 -1.40
C PRO A 133 3.37 9.02 -2.69
N GLY A 134 4.37 8.14 -2.55
CA GLY A 134 5.35 7.77 -3.59
C GLY A 134 6.81 8.11 -3.22
N GLY A 135 7.03 8.82 -2.13
CA GLY A 135 8.33 9.26 -1.62
C GLY A 135 9.00 8.27 -0.68
N ALA A 136 8.91 6.97 -0.96
CA ALA A 136 10.02 6.09 -0.64
C ALA A 136 10.99 6.23 -1.82
N GLY A 137 11.78 7.32 -1.81
CA GLY A 137 12.92 7.40 -2.71
C GLY A 137 13.73 6.11 -2.56
N ASP A 138 14.30 5.61 -3.65
CA ASP A 138 14.95 4.30 -3.79
C ASP A 138 15.97 3.93 -2.68
N ARG A 139 16.33 4.87 -1.80
CA ARG A 139 17.17 4.68 -0.61
C ARG A 139 16.45 4.16 0.64
N GLY A 140 15.11 4.26 0.75
CA GLY A 140 14.40 3.97 2.01
C GLY A 140 13.86 2.54 2.16
N ALA A 141 13.40 1.93 1.07
CA ALA A 141 12.83 0.57 1.08
C ALA A 141 13.76 -0.48 0.43
N PHE A 142 14.73 -0.03 -0.37
CA PHE A 142 15.61 -0.87 -1.19
C PHE A 142 17.09 -0.50 -0.97
N GLY A 143 17.46 -0.15 0.27
CA GLY A 143 18.82 0.24 0.67
C GLY A 143 19.91 -0.48 -0.13
N GLY A 144 20.73 0.31 -0.81
CA GLY A 144 21.80 -0.16 -1.70
C GLY A 144 21.74 0.46 -3.11
N GLU A 145 22.88 0.43 -3.79
CA GLU A 145 22.98 0.76 -5.22
C GLU A 145 22.18 -0.27 -6.02
N ILE A 146 21.00 0.12 -6.51
CA ILE A 146 20.18 -0.75 -7.36
C ILE A 146 20.80 -0.78 -8.76
N SER A 147 21.15 -1.97 -9.24
CA SER A 147 21.70 -2.16 -10.58
C SER A 147 20.75 -1.59 -11.66
N PRO A 148 21.27 -1.15 -12.81
CA PRO A 148 20.43 -0.64 -13.90
C PRO A 148 19.30 -1.61 -14.30
N GLU A 149 19.60 -2.90 -14.36
CA GLU A 149 18.64 -3.95 -14.74
C GLU A 149 17.49 -4.06 -13.73
N LYS A 150 17.81 -4.06 -12.43
CA LYS A 150 16.79 -4.07 -11.37
C LYS A 150 15.93 -2.81 -11.37
N ARG A 151 16.50 -1.65 -11.74
CA ARG A 151 15.73 -0.41 -11.92
C ARG A 151 14.74 -0.54 -13.07
N ASP A 152 15.15 -1.14 -14.17
CA ASP A 152 14.29 -1.35 -15.34
C ASP A 152 13.17 -2.35 -15.04
N GLU A 153 13.47 -3.45 -14.33
CA GLU A 153 12.47 -4.40 -13.85
C GLU A 153 11.45 -3.74 -12.91
N MET A 154 11.91 -2.92 -11.95
CA MET A 154 11.01 -2.18 -11.08
C MET A 154 10.15 -1.19 -11.86
N ARG A 155 10.72 -0.51 -12.87
CA ARG A 155 9.96 0.39 -13.74
C ARG A 155 8.89 -0.38 -14.49
N LYS A 156 9.24 -1.51 -15.10
CA LYS A 156 8.31 -2.37 -15.83
C LYS A 156 7.19 -2.88 -14.91
N ARG A 157 7.53 -3.41 -13.74
CA ARG A 157 6.55 -3.85 -12.75
C ARG A 157 5.60 -2.73 -12.31
N LYS A 158 6.11 -1.51 -12.10
CA LYS A 158 5.25 -0.34 -11.77
C LYS A 158 4.32 0.01 -12.92
N LEU A 159 4.79 -0.07 -14.16
CA LEU A 159 3.95 0.14 -15.34
C LEU A 159 2.86 -0.93 -15.41
N ASP A 160 3.20 -2.21 -15.27
CA ASP A 160 2.22 -3.30 -15.30
C ASP A 160 1.19 -3.18 -14.15
N ALA A 161 1.61 -2.66 -13.00
CA ALA A 161 0.75 -2.47 -11.82
C ALA A 161 -0.13 -1.20 -11.86
N THR A 162 0.04 -0.30 -12.84
CA THR A 162 -0.73 0.96 -12.92
C THR A 162 -1.39 1.08 -14.29
N THR A 163 -2.67 1.43 -14.35
CA THR A 163 -3.35 1.62 -15.64
C THR A 163 -2.87 2.90 -16.34
N PRO A 164 -2.92 2.99 -17.68
CA PRO A 164 -2.59 4.23 -18.40
C PRO A 164 -3.40 5.43 -17.90
N GLU A 165 -4.69 5.23 -17.60
CA GLU A 165 -5.56 6.28 -17.05
C GLU A 165 -5.09 6.76 -15.67
N LEU A 166 -4.74 5.82 -14.78
CA LEU A 166 -4.25 6.16 -13.45
C LEU A 166 -2.95 6.97 -13.54
N ARG A 167 -2.05 6.62 -14.47
CA ARG A 167 -0.82 7.36 -14.73
C ARG A 167 -1.11 8.77 -15.25
N ALA A 168 -2.03 8.91 -16.20
CA ALA A 168 -2.43 10.22 -16.73
C ALA A 168 -3.04 11.12 -15.63
N LYS A 169 -3.90 10.57 -14.76
CA LYS A 169 -4.45 11.28 -13.60
C LYS A 169 -3.36 11.73 -12.63
N PHE A 170 -2.39 10.87 -12.34
CA PHE A 170 -1.25 11.21 -11.50
C PHE A 170 -0.42 12.35 -12.09
N GLU A 171 -0.06 12.26 -13.37
CA GLU A 171 0.70 13.31 -14.09
C GLU A 171 -0.05 14.64 -14.10
N THR A 172 -1.36 14.60 -14.41
CA THR A 172 -2.21 15.79 -14.42
C THR A 172 -2.24 16.45 -13.05
N ARG A 173 -2.43 15.67 -11.97
CA ARG A 173 -2.42 16.21 -10.61
C ARG A 173 -1.05 16.80 -10.24
N LEU A 174 0.04 16.16 -10.65
CA LEU A 174 1.40 16.66 -10.41
C LEU A 174 1.64 17.99 -11.14
N ASP A 175 1.19 18.11 -12.38
CA ASP A 175 1.27 19.36 -13.15
C ASP A 175 0.48 20.48 -12.45
N MET A 176 -0.75 20.21 -12.00
CA MET A 176 -1.55 21.16 -11.24
C MET A 176 -0.85 21.57 -9.93
N LEU A 177 -0.27 20.62 -9.19
CA LEU A 177 0.49 20.89 -7.97
C LEU A 177 1.70 21.79 -8.27
N ASN A 178 2.45 21.50 -9.33
CA ASN A 178 3.62 22.28 -9.74
C ASN A 178 3.25 23.70 -10.19
N GLU A 179 2.11 23.88 -10.86
CA GLU A 179 1.58 25.21 -11.20
C GLU A 179 1.27 26.03 -9.94
N ARG A 180 0.64 25.41 -8.92
CA ARG A 180 0.39 26.05 -7.62
C ARG A 180 1.68 26.40 -6.89
N ARG A 181 2.67 25.52 -6.92
CA ARG A 181 4.01 25.74 -6.35
C ARG A 181 4.72 26.91 -7.03
N ALA A 182 4.72 26.96 -8.36
CA ALA A 182 5.32 28.04 -9.14
C ALA A 182 4.68 29.40 -8.82
N LYS A 183 3.34 29.46 -8.69
CA LYS A 183 2.63 30.68 -8.26
C LYS A 183 3.03 31.18 -6.86
N ARG A 184 3.60 30.30 -6.04
CA ARG A 184 4.11 30.59 -4.69
C ARG A 184 5.64 30.73 -4.64
N GLY A 185 6.33 30.72 -5.79
CA GLY A 185 7.79 30.80 -5.85
C GLY A 185 8.51 29.54 -5.34
N LEU A 186 7.83 28.40 -5.28
CA LEU A 186 8.39 27.12 -4.81
C LEU A 186 8.88 26.27 -5.98
N GLU A 187 9.96 25.51 -5.77
CA GLU A 187 10.50 24.57 -6.76
C GLU A 187 9.50 23.48 -7.12
N PRO A 188 9.48 23.00 -8.38
CA PRO A 188 8.59 21.91 -8.81
C PRO A 188 8.95 20.59 -8.12
N MET A 189 7.95 19.74 -7.95
CA MET A 189 8.07 18.37 -7.48
C MET A 189 8.30 17.40 -8.63
N GLY A 190 9.15 16.38 -8.39
CA GLY A 190 9.52 15.35 -9.35
C GLY A 190 10.75 15.74 -10.18
N PRO A 191 11.21 14.87 -11.10
CA PRO A 191 12.14 15.31 -12.14
C PRO A 191 11.42 16.44 -12.86
N GLY A 192 11.85 17.68 -12.60
CA GLY A 192 11.24 18.84 -13.23
C GLY A 192 11.16 18.57 -14.71
N ARG A 193 10.03 18.87 -15.36
CA ARG A 193 9.99 19.00 -16.81
C ARG A 193 10.88 20.20 -17.17
N GLY A 194 12.20 19.99 -17.07
CA GLY A 194 13.16 20.70 -17.86
C GLY A 194 12.76 20.42 -19.30
N ARG A 195 12.43 21.50 -19.99
CA ARG A 195 12.32 21.55 -21.44
C ARG A 195 13.42 20.74 -22.13
#